data_AF-A0A817RYN5-F1
#
_entry.id   AF-A0A817RYN5-F1
#
_cell.length_a   1.000
_cell.length_b   1.000
_cell.length_c   1.000
_cell.angle_alpha   90.00
_cell.angle_beta   90.00
_cell.angle_gamma   90.00
#
_symmetry.space_group_name_H-M   'P 1'
#
loop_
_entity.id
_entity.type
_entity.pdbx_description
1 polymer ?
#
loop_
_entity_poly.entity_id
_entity_poly.type
_entity_poly.pdbx_seq_one_letter_code
_entity_poly.pdbx_strand_id
1 'polypeptide(L)'
;MESLQEKSKLVDKHIQQLIYPIDNIEQLDSDVHINVLEEKNIQLKTGVQNPIDELVTLKNQQEITQHYDFLFLVKINKKQKKKNKIIKEENLEKSVANTAMDITRFDLRIGKILSVKKHPNADSLYVEQIDVEEEKPQTVCNGLLKYMQPSDLDQKLVIVACNLKPVKTRGITSEAMLMCASTSEKIELLEPLSDCKPDDRIECDGYNCSSSHAQITKELSD
;
A
#
# COMPACT_ATOMS: atom_id res chain seq x y z
N MET A 1 -26.10 85.69 -40.83
CA MET A 1 -26.70 84.35 -40.66
C MET A 1 -25.64 83.26 -40.44
N GLU A 2 -24.40 83.41 -40.93
CA GLU A 2 -23.35 82.39 -40.86
C GLU A 2 -23.07 81.85 -39.44
N SER A 3 -23.03 82.71 -38.40
CA SER A 3 -22.71 82.28 -37.03
C SER A 3 -23.75 81.35 -36.36
N LEU A 4 -24.96 81.23 -36.91
CA LEU A 4 -25.95 80.25 -36.47
C LEU A 4 -25.74 78.88 -37.16
N GLN A 5 -25.39 78.87 -38.45
CA GLN A 5 -25.06 77.64 -39.17
C GLN A 5 -23.77 77.00 -38.66
N GLU A 6 -22.78 77.82 -38.28
CA GLU A 6 -21.52 77.34 -37.70
C GLU A 6 -21.74 76.73 -36.31
N LYS A 7 -22.59 77.34 -35.48
CA LYS A 7 -23.02 76.75 -34.20
C LYS A 7 -23.80 75.46 -34.38
N SER A 8 -24.69 75.37 -35.38
CA SER A 8 -25.39 74.11 -35.71
C SER A 8 -24.41 73.00 -36.03
N LYS A 9 -23.46 73.23 -36.97
CA LYS A 9 -22.43 72.24 -37.33
C LYS A 9 -21.56 71.82 -36.15
N LEU A 10 -21.28 72.73 -35.21
CA LEU A 10 -20.50 72.41 -34.01
C LEU A 10 -21.30 71.56 -33.00
N VAL A 11 -22.62 71.77 -32.91
CA VAL A 11 -23.54 70.94 -32.12
C VAL A 11 -23.70 69.56 -32.76
N ASP A 12 -23.94 69.49 -34.07
CA ASP A 12 -24.02 68.21 -34.81
C ASP A 12 -22.72 67.40 -34.68
N LYS A 13 -21.56 68.07 -34.72
CA LYS A 13 -20.25 67.44 -34.48
C LYS A 13 -20.10 66.91 -33.05
N HIS A 14 -20.57 67.64 -32.03
CA HIS A 14 -20.56 67.15 -30.64
C HIS A 14 -21.53 65.98 -30.45
N ILE A 15 -22.72 66.03 -31.07
CA ILE A 15 -23.69 64.93 -31.03
C ILE A 15 -23.07 63.66 -31.65
N GLN A 16 -22.43 63.77 -32.81
CA GLN A 16 -21.72 62.65 -33.43
C GLN A 16 -20.54 62.13 -32.59
N GLN A 17 -19.81 63.01 -31.90
CA GLN A 17 -18.75 62.62 -30.95
C GLN A 17 -19.28 61.94 -29.67
N LEU A 18 -20.55 62.15 -29.31
CA LEU A 18 -21.20 61.53 -28.16
C LEU A 18 -21.94 60.23 -28.50
N ILE A 19 -22.45 60.08 -29.73
CA ILE A 19 -23.09 58.84 -30.21
C ILE A 19 -22.05 57.73 -30.43
N TYR A 20 -20.89 58.05 -31.02
CA TYR A 20 -19.83 57.07 -31.33
C TYR A 20 -19.35 56.19 -30.16
N PRO A 21 -19.20 56.70 -28.90
CA PRO A 21 -18.94 55.83 -27.75
C PRO A 21 -20.17 55.09 -27.22
N ILE A 22 -21.40 55.57 -27.44
CA ILE A 22 -22.63 54.92 -26.95
C ILE A 22 -22.92 53.65 -27.74
N ASP A 23 -22.81 53.69 -29.07
CA ASP A 23 -23.02 52.51 -29.93
C ASP A 23 -21.99 51.38 -29.66
N ASN A 24 -20.86 51.68 -29.02
CA ASN A 24 -19.86 50.71 -28.58
C ASN A 24 -20.08 50.16 -27.15
N ILE A 25 -20.99 50.73 -26.36
CA ILE A 25 -21.23 50.31 -24.97
C ILE A 25 -22.19 49.10 -24.89
N GLU A 26 -22.98 48.82 -25.92
CA GLU A 26 -23.83 47.62 -25.99
C GLU A 26 -23.07 46.30 -26.30
N GLN A 27 -21.74 46.32 -26.45
CA GLN A 27 -20.96 45.11 -26.82
C GLN A 27 -19.81 44.69 -25.88
N LEU A 28 -19.57 45.39 -24.76
CA LEU A 28 -18.56 44.96 -23.76
C LEU A 28 -19.06 45.12 -22.31
N ASP A 29 -19.30 44.01 -21.63
CA ASP A 29 -18.28 43.40 -20.75
C ASP A 29 -18.79 42.20 -19.94
N SER A 30 -20.10 41.97 -19.82
CA SER A 30 -20.66 40.83 -19.07
C SER A 30 -20.50 39.50 -19.81
N ASP A 31 -20.97 39.42 -21.06
CA ASP A 31 -21.19 38.14 -21.74
C ASP A 31 -19.87 37.50 -22.19
N VAL A 32 -18.89 38.32 -22.56
CA VAL A 32 -17.52 37.85 -22.85
C VAL A 32 -16.86 37.29 -21.57
N HIS A 33 -17.05 37.94 -20.43
CA HIS A 33 -16.53 37.42 -19.15
C HIS A 33 -17.25 36.14 -18.71
N ILE A 34 -18.58 36.06 -18.90
CA ILE A 34 -19.37 34.85 -18.62
C ILE A 34 -18.85 33.70 -19.49
N ASN A 35 -18.70 33.89 -20.81
CA ASN A 35 -18.19 32.85 -21.71
C ASN A 35 -16.77 32.39 -21.30
N VAL A 36 -15.86 33.32 -20.98
CA VAL A 36 -14.49 32.99 -20.51
C VAL A 36 -14.51 32.26 -19.16
N LEU A 37 -15.46 32.57 -18.27
CA LEU A 37 -15.64 31.88 -16.99
C LEU A 37 -16.29 30.51 -17.19
N GLU A 38 -17.21 30.34 -18.15
CA GLU A 38 -17.79 29.05 -18.51
C GLU A 38 -16.75 28.13 -19.15
N GLU A 39 -15.94 28.61 -20.09
CA GLU A 39 -14.81 27.84 -20.66
C GLU A 39 -13.82 27.39 -19.58
N LYS A 40 -13.43 28.29 -18.67
CA LYS A 40 -12.57 27.94 -17.52
C LYS A 40 -13.23 26.94 -16.59
N ASN A 41 -14.53 27.07 -16.30
CA ASN A 41 -15.27 26.10 -15.49
C ASN A 41 -15.39 24.74 -16.17
N ILE A 42 -15.52 24.68 -17.50
CA ILE A 42 -15.50 23.44 -18.27
C ILE A 42 -14.10 22.79 -18.19
N GLN A 43 -13.03 23.57 -18.40
CA GLN A 43 -11.64 23.09 -18.29
C GLN A 43 -11.29 22.62 -16.88
N LEU A 44 -11.77 23.30 -15.83
CA LEU A 44 -11.59 22.87 -14.44
C LEU A 44 -12.38 21.58 -14.15
N LYS A 45 -13.62 21.45 -14.65
CA LYS A 45 -14.42 20.23 -14.49
C LYS A 45 -13.79 19.03 -15.20
N THR A 46 -13.32 19.18 -16.45
CA THR A 46 -12.63 18.08 -17.14
C THR A 46 -11.28 17.77 -16.51
N GLY A 47 -10.53 18.80 -16.07
CA GLY A 47 -9.27 18.65 -15.33
C GLY A 47 -9.41 17.96 -13.97
N VAL A 48 -10.59 18.02 -13.32
CA VAL A 48 -10.90 17.27 -12.09
C VAL A 48 -11.53 15.90 -12.38
N GLN A 49 -12.28 15.74 -13.47
CA GLN A 49 -12.86 14.45 -13.83
C GLN A 49 -11.79 13.43 -14.24
N ASN A 50 -10.80 13.84 -15.04
CA ASN A 50 -9.70 12.98 -15.48
C ASN A 50 -8.97 12.24 -14.32
N PRO A 51 -8.49 12.92 -13.26
CA PRO A 51 -7.85 12.21 -12.13
C PRO A 51 -8.85 11.40 -11.28
N ILE A 52 -10.14 11.72 -11.27
CA ILE A 52 -11.16 10.87 -10.62
C ILE A 52 -11.30 9.54 -11.39
N ASP A 53 -11.39 9.60 -12.73
CA ASP A 53 -11.51 8.41 -13.58
C ASP A 53 -10.21 7.57 -13.54
N GLU A 54 -9.05 8.22 -13.46
CA GLU A 54 -7.75 7.58 -13.24
C GLU A 54 -7.68 6.87 -11.87
N LEU A 55 -8.11 7.54 -10.79
CA LEU A 55 -8.19 6.94 -9.44
C LEU A 55 -9.17 5.77 -9.36
N VAL A 56 -10.30 5.82 -10.06
CA VAL A 56 -11.25 4.70 -10.18
C VAL A 56 -10.61 3.54 -10.94
N THR A 57 -9.89 3.82 -12.03
CA THR A 57 -9.18 2.79 -12.81
C THR A 57 -8.07 2.13 -11.99
N LEU A 58 -7.29 2.90 -11.24
CA LEU A 58 -6.24 2.40 -10.34
C LEU A 58 -6.80 1.54 -9.20
N LYS A 59 -7.92 1.94 -8.57
CA LYS A 59 -8.60 1.12 -7.56
C LYS A 59 -9.07 -0.23 -8.12
N ASN A 60 -9.70 -0.21 -9.29
CA ASN A 60 -10.13 -1.45 -9.95
C ASN A 60 -8.94 -2.36 -10.30
N GLN A 61 -7.81 -1.80 -10.74
CA GLN A 61 -6.58 -2.56 -10.96
C GLN A 61 -6.00 -3.15 -9.66
N GLN A 62 -6.05 -2.42 -8.55
CA GLN A 62 -5.62 -2.92 -7.23
C GLN A 62 -6.50 -4.09 -6.76
N GLU A 63 -7.83 -3.97 -6.85
CA GLU A 63 -8.76 -5.05 -6.48
C GLU A 63 -8.55 -6.31 -7.34
N ILE A 64 -8.37 -6.13 -8.65
CA ILE A 64 -8.07 -7.24 -9.58
C ILE A 64 -6.75 -7.91 -9.22
N THR A 65 -5.71 -7.13 -8.89
CA THR A 65 -4.39 -7.66 -8.50
C THR A 65 -4.47 -8.45 -7.20
N GLN A 66 -5.12 -7.90 -6.16
CA GLN A 66 -5.35 -8.59 -4.89
C GLN A 66 -6.13 -9.91 -5.08
N HIS A 67 -7.13 -9.91 -5.97
CA HIS A 67 -7.89 -11.12 -6.28
C HIS A 67 -7.03 -12.20 -6.96
N TYR A 68 -6.16 -11.82 -7.91
CA TYR A 68 -5.24 -12.75 -8.55
C TYR A 68 -4.17 -13.31 -7.59
N ASP A 69 -3.60 -12.46 -6.72
CA ASP A 69 -2.65 -12.88 -5.69
C ASP A 69 -3.30 -13.86 -4.70
N PHE A 70 -4.51 -13.55 -4.24
CA PHE A 70 -5.29 -14.47 -3.40
C PHE A 70 -5.56 -15.81 -4.10
N LEU A 71 -5.97 -15.79 -5.38
CA LEU A 71 -6.18 -17.02 -6.16
C LEU A 71 -4.87 -17.82 -6.33
N PHE A 72 -3.74 -17.14 -6.46
CA PHE A 72 -2.41 -17.75 -6.60
C PHE A 72 -1.96 -18.41 -5.29
N LEU A 73 -2.10 -17.72 -4.14
CA LEU A 73 -1.89 -18.25 -2.79
C LEU A 73 -2.78 -19.49 -2.52
N VAL A 74 -4.05 -19.45 -2.89
CA VAL A 74 -4.98 -20.60 -2.78
C VAL A 74 -4.54 -21.76 -3.67
N LYS A 75 -4.05 -21.50 -4.89
CA LYS A 75 -3.51 -22.54 -5.80
C LYS A 75 -2.22 -23.17 -5.27
N ILE A 76 -1.31 -22.40 -4.67
CA ILE A 76 -0.10 -22.91 -4.01
C ILE A 76 -0.47 -23.85 -2.86
N ASN A 77 -1.38 -23.43 -1.97
CA ASN A 77 -1.85 -24.27 -0.86
C ASN A 77 -2.55 -25.55 -1.32
N LYS A 78 -3.36 -25.50 -2.40
CA LYS A 78 -3.96 -26.71 -3.00
C LYS A 78 -2.93 -27.67 -3.62
N LYS A 79 -1.78 -27.18 -4.09
CA LYS A 79 -0.73 -28.02 -4.67
C LYS A 79 0.09 -28.78 -3.62
N GLN A 80 0.12 -28.31 -2.37
CA GLN A 80 0.78 -28.99 -1.24
C GLN A 80 -0.11 -30.05 -0.56
N LYS A 81 -1.44 -29.89 -0.57
CA LYS A 81 -2.39 -30.92 -0.06
C LYS A 81 -2.64 -32.05 -1.07
N LYS A 82 -1.60 -32.86 -1.32
CA LYS A 82 -1.75 -34.16 -2.02
C LYS A 82 -0.94 -35.31 -1.41
N LYS A 83 -1.02 -35.44 -0.07
CA LYS A 83 -0.91 -36.71 0.66
C LYS A 83 -1.63 -36.60 2.01
N ASN A 84 -2.15 -37.74 2.47
CA ASN A 84 -3.01 -37.97 3.65
C ASN A 84 -4.44 -37.40 3.53
N LYS A 85 -5.40 -38.28 3.83
CA LYS A 85 -6.87 -38.15 3.65
C LYS A 85 -7.53 -38.67 4.94
N ILE A 86 -8.74 -38.15 5.26
CA ILE A 86 -9.70 -38.59 6.32
C ILE A 86 -9.17 -38.52 7.79
N ILE A 87 -9.91 -38.10 8.83
CA ILE A 87 -11.28 -37.55 9.09
C ILE A 87 -11.15 -36.46 10.22
N LYS A 88 -12.16 -35.68 10.66
CA LYS A 88 -13.61 -35.55 10.35
C LYS A 88 -13.94 -34.20 9.67
N GLU A 89 -15.22 -34.04 9.31
CA GLU A 89 -16.00 -32.80 9.41
C GLU A 89 -16.90 -32.83 10.69
N GLU A 90 -16.98 -31.73 11.45
CA GLU A 90 -18.12 -31.31 12.31
C GLU A 90 -17.71 -30.09 13.18
N ASN A 91 -18.45 -28.97 13.06
CA ASN A 91 -18.25 -27.62 13.65
C ASN A 91 -17.53 -26.56 12.77
N LEU A 92 -18.08 -26.27 11.58
CA LEU A 92 -17.69 -25.08 10.81
C LEU A 92 -18.79 -24.00 10.67
N GLU A 93 -19.87 -24.09 11.46
CA GLU A 93 -21.04 -23.19 11.35
C GLU A 93 -21.14 -22.12 12.46
N LYS A 94 -20.06 -21.89 13.22
CA LYS A 94 -20.02 -20.89 14.31
C LYS A 94 -18.93 -19.82 14.22
N SER A 95 -18.12 -19.80 13.16
CA SER A 95 -17.02 -18.82 12.97
C SER A 95 -17.25 -17.80 11.85
N VAL A 96 -18.46 -17.69 11.30
CA VAL A 96 -18.82 -16.71 10.25
C VAL A 96 -19.04 -15.28 10.81
N ALA A 97 -18.38 -14.96 11.92
CA ALA A 97 -18.28 -13.62 12.49
C ALA A 97 -16.78 -13.31 12.66
N ASN A 98 -16.29 -12.37 11.84
CA ASN A 98 -14.90 -11.91 11.67
C ASN A 98 -14.13 -12.47 10.45
N THR A 99 -14.76 -12.45 9.27
CA THR A 99 -14.10 -12.63 7.96
C THR A 99 -13.43 -11.34 7.46
N ALA A 100 -12.60 -10.72 8.31
CA ALA A 100 -11.64 -9.69 7.90
C ALA A 100 -10.23 -10.22 8.15
N MET A 101 -9.38 -10.21 7.12
CA MET A 101 -7.95 -10.50 7.29
C MET A 101 -7.28 -9.21 7.74
N ASP A 102 -7.10 -9.08 9.04
CA ASP A 102 -6.44 -7.94 9.69
C ASP A 102 -4.95 -8.25 9.94
N ILE A 103 -4.10 -7.25 9.73
CA ILE A 103 -2.66 -7.28 10.02
C ILE A 103 -2.38 -7.41 11.53
N THR A 104 -3.28 -6.94 12.41
CA THR A 104 -3.18 -7.10 13.89
C THR A 104 -3.08 -8.55 14.35
N ARG A 105 -3.37 -9.52 13.48
CA ARG A 105 -3.25 -10.96 13.73
C ARG A 105 -1.81 -11.48 13.64
N PHE A 106 -0.88 -10.72 13.08
CA PHE A 106 0.54 -11.09 13.02
C PHE A 106 1.31 -10.39 14.13
N ASP A 107 2.12 -11.15 14.86
CA ASP A 107 3.09 -10.60 15.83
C ASP A 107 4.38 -10.29 15.06
N LEU A 108 4.40 -9.11 14.45
CA LEU A 108 5.53 -8.59 13.69
C LEU A 108 6.45 -7.79 14.61
N ARG A 109 7.72 -8.22 14.70
CA ARG A 109 8.73 -7.57 15.53
C ARG A 109 10.02 -7.35 14.76
N ILE A 110 10.83 -6.42 15.25
CA ILE A 110 12.21 -6.26 14.84
C ILE A 110 13.06 -7.33 15.51
N GLY A 111 13.86 -8.03 14.72
CA GLY A 111 14.83 -8.99 15.20
C GLY A 111 16.22 -8.71 14.64
N LYS A 112 17.26 -9.13 15.36
CA LYS A 112 18.66 -8.99 14.95
C LYS A 112 19.25 -10.34 14.57
N ILE A 113 19.79 -10.46 13.36
CA ILE A 113 20.49 -11.69 12.93
C ILE A 113 21.83 -11.79 13.67
N LEU A 114 21.97 -12.81 14.53
CA LEU A 114 23.19 -13.07 15.30
C LEU A 114 24.19 -13.96 14.56
N SER A 115 23.70 -14.87 13.71
CA SER A 115 24.53 -15.71 12.85
C SER A 115 23.74 -16.32 11.70
N VAL A 116 24.41 -16.58 10.58
CA VAL A 116 23.85 -17.21 9.39
C VAL A 116 24.69 -18.40 8.97
N LYS A 117 24.07 -19.57 8.80
CA LYS A 117 24.74 -20.81 8.38
C LYS A 117 24.00 -21.45 7.20
N LYS A 118 24.70 -22.11 6.29
CA LYS A 118 24.05 -22.91 5.23
C LYS A 118 23.35 -24.11 5.87
N HIS A 119 22.13 -24.40 5.44
CA HIS A 119 21.37 -25.53 5.98
C HIS A 119 22.03 -26.86 5.56
N PRO A 120 22.38 -27.77 6.50
CA PRO A 120 23.20 -28.94 6.19
C PRO A 120 22.57 -29.89 5.17
N ASN A 121 21.24 -29.99 5.18
CA ASN A 121 20.47 -30.85 4.26
C ASN A 121 19.73 -30.06 3.15
N ALA A 122 20.05 -28.78 2.90
CA ALA A 122 19.32 -27.96 1.92
C ALA A 122 20.16 -26.90 1.19
N ASP A 123 20.31 -27.08 -0.12
CA ASP A 123 21.16 -26.26 -0.99
C ASP A 123 20.62 -24.85 -1.27
N SER A 124 19.38 -24.57 -0.87
CA SER A 124 18.70 -23.29 -1.10
C SER A 124 18.34 -22.53 0.17
N LEU A 125 18.70 -23.04 1.34
CA LEU A 125 18.28 -22.48 2.62
C LEU A 125 19.47 -22.06 3.48
N TYR A 126 19.30 -20.94 4.18
CA TYR A 126 20.07 -20.62 5.37
C TYR A 126 19.34 -21.10 6.63
N VAL A 127 20.10 -21.13 7.72
CA VAL A 127 19.66 -21.27 9.10
C VAL A 127 20.20 -20.05 9.81
N GLU A 128 19.30 -19.13 10.16
CA GLU A 128 19.60 -17.94 10.93
C GLU A 128 19.33 -18.18 12.43
N GLN A 129 20.04 -17.46 13.28
CA GLN A 129 19.68 -17.25 14.68
C GLN A 129 19.29 -15.79 14.83
N ILE A 130 18.04 -15.51 15.18
CA ILE A 130 17.51 -14.15 15.26
C ILE A 130 17.16 -13.84 16.71
N ASP A 131 17.72 -12.75 17.22
CA ASP A 131 17.45 -12.20 18.54
C ASP A 131 16.22 -11.28 18.50
N VAL A 132 15.30 -11.50 19.43
CA VAL A 132 14.06 -10.73 19.64
C VAL A 132 13.82 -10.52 21.14
N GLU A 133 14.90 -10.40 21.92
CA GLU A 133 14.93 -10.28 23.39
C GLU A 133 14.17 -11.38 24.18
N GLU A 134 13.93 -12.54 23.55
CA GLU A 134 13.42 -13.75 24.22
C GLU A 134 14.54 -14.52 24.96
N GLU A 135 14.18 -15.52 25.79
CA GLU A 135 15.12 -16.36 26.56
C GLU A 135 16.22 -17.01 25.70
N LYS A 136 15.96 -17.22 24.41
CA LYS A 136 16.89 -17.76 23.42
C LYS A 136 16.65 -17.10 22.07
N PRO A 137 17.69 -16.92 21.23
CA PRO A 137 17.50 -16.57 19.83
C PRO A 137 16.62 -17.60 19.13
N GLN A 138 15.66 -17.12 18.34
CA GLN A 138 14.77 -17.97 17.55
C GLN A 138 15.53 -18.54 16.35
N THR A 139 15.35 -19.85 16.10
CA THR A 139 15.90 -20.47 14.89
C THR A 139 14.99 -20.21 13.71
N VAL A 140 15.54 -19.67 12.61
CA VAL A 140 14.78 -19.38 11.39
C VAL A 140 15.46 -20.05 10.19
N CYS A 141 14.68 -20.53 9.22
CA CYS A 141 15.19 -21.22 8.04
C CYS A 141 14.68 -20.56 6.74
N ASN A 142 15.41 -19.57 6.20
CA ASN A 142 14.98 -18.80 5.02
C ASN A 142 15.59 -19.25 3.69
N GLY A 143 14.89 -18.95 2.59
CA GLY A 143 15.27 -19.31 1.21
C GLY A 143 16.24 -18.35 0.50
N LEU A 144 17.03 -17.58 1.24
CA LEU A 144 17.79 -16.44 0.70
C LEU A 144 19.14 -16.79 0.04
N LEU A 145 19.57 -18.06 0.07
CA LEU A 145 20.91 -18.49 -0.39
C LEU A 145 21.23 -18.16 -1.86
N LYS A 146 20.21 -18.03 -2.71
CA LYS A 146 20.38 -17.63 -4.13
C LYS A 146 20.44 -16.13 -4.35
N TYR A 147 20.06 -15.32 -3.36
CA TYR A 147 19.78 -13.89 -3.51
C TYR A 147 20.76 -13.00 -2.73
N MET A 148 21.27 -13.48 -1.59
CA MET A 148 22.13 -12.71 -0.68
C MET A 148 23.28 -13.58 -0.17
N GLN A 149 24.44 -12.96 0.09
CA GLN A 149 25.54 -13.63 0.78
C GLN A 149 25.34 -13.58 2.31
N PRO A 150 25.95 -14.50 3.09
CA PRO A 150 25.84 -14.46 4.55
C PRO A 150 26.36 -13.16 5.17
N SER A 151 27.33 -12.50 4.53
CA SER A 151 27.86 -11.18 4.89
C SER A 151 26.81 -10.06 4.84
N ASP A 152 25.80 -10.22 4.00
CA ASP A 152 24.78 -9.20 3.73
C ASP A 152 23.61 -9.32 4.71
N LEU A 153 23.60 -10.40 5.51
CA LEU A 153 22.60 -10.77 6.49
C LEU A 153 23.13 -10.68 7.93
N ASP A 154 24.42 -10.94 8.16
CA ASP A 154 24.99 -10.95 9.51
C ASP A 154 24.89 -9.58 10.21
N GLN A 155 24.54 -9.61 11.49
CA GLN A 155 24.30 -8.44 12.35
C GLN A 155 23.20 -7.45 11.89
N LYS A 156 22.47 -7.73 10.80
CA LYS A 156 21.37 -6.86 10.35
C LYS A 156 20.14 -6.93 11.26
N LEU A 157 19.45 -5.80 11.38
CA LEU A 157 18.07 -5.73 11.85
C LEU A 157 17.13 -6.10 10.70
N VAL A 158 16.13 -6.91 11.01
CA VAL A 158 15.15 -7.45 10.06
C VAL A 158 13.78 -7.54 10.71
N ILE A 159 12.74 -7.63 9.89
CA ILE A 159 11.37 -7.86 10.36
C ILE A 159 11.10 -9.38 10.43
N VAL A 160 10.54 -9.85 11.55
CA VAL A 160 10.15 -11.25 11.76
C VAL A 160 8.71 -11.39 12.23
N ALA A 161 8.05 -12.49 11.86
CA ALA A 161 6.75 -12.90 12.37
C ALA A 161 6.91 -14.03 13.40
N CYS A 162 6.65 -13.73 14.68
CA CYS A 162 6.95 -14.62 15.81
C CYS A 162 5.77 -15.50 16.26
N ASN A 163 4.53 -15.18 15.91
CA ASN A 163 3.34 -15.94 16.33
C ASN A 163 2.89 -17.05 15.36
N LEU A 164 3.75 -17.44 14.41
CA LEU A 164 3.47 -18.52 13.47
C LEU A 164 3.70 -19.88 14.12
N LYS A 165 2.94 -20.91 13.70
CA LYS A 165 3.19 -22.29 14.17
C LYS A 165 4.56 -22.77 13.66
N PRO A 166 5.49 -23.22 14.53
CA PRO A 166 6.83 -23.63 14.10
C PRO A 166 6.81 -24.74 13.05
N VAL A 167 7.65 -24.60 12.02
CA VAL A 167 7.68 -25.49 10.84
C VAL A 167 8.99 -26.26 10.79
N LYS A 168 8.91 -27.60 10.70
CA LYS A 168 10.09 -28.45 10.49
C LYS A 168 10.51 -28.46 9.02
N THR A 169 11.64 -27.84 8.74
CA THR A 169 12.26 -27.76 7.41
C THR A 169 13.50 -28.65 7.38
N ARG A 170 13.41 -29.79 6.68
CA ARG A 170 14.50 -30.78 6.46
C ARG A 170 15.32 -31.17 7.72
N GLY A 171 14.64 -31.21 8.88
CA GLY A 171 15.19 -31.64 10.17
C GLY A 171 15.37 -30.52 11.20
N ILE A 172 15.39 -29.25 10.78
CA ILE A 172 15.51 -28.08 11.65
C ILE A 172 14.13 -27.43 11.80
N THR A 173 13.76 -27.01 13.00
CA THR A 173 12.51 -26.27 13.26
C THR A 173 12.76 -24.78 13.04
N SER A 174 12.02 -24.17 12.12
CA SER A 174 11.90 -22.71 12.01
C SER A 174 10.82 -22.26 13.00
N GLU A 175 11.20 -21.46 13.98
CA GLU A 175 10.35 -20.97 15.07
C GLU A 175 9.64 -19.66 14.69
N ALA A 176 10.25 -18.86 13.81
CA ALA A 176 9.66 -17.68 13.19
C ALA A 176 9.83 -17.70 11.66
N MET A 177 9.37 -16.63 11.00
CA MET A 177 9.56 -16.35 9.58
C MET A 177 10.13 -14.94 9.39
N LEU A 178 11.17 -14.80 8.57
CA LEU A 178 11.73 -13.49 8.20
C LEU A 178 10.93 -12.89 7.05
N MET A 179 10.61 -11.60 7.15
CA MET A 179 9.83 -10.87 6.15
C MET A 179 10.74 -10.20 5.12
N CYS A 180 10.42 -10.40 3.84
CA CYS A 180 11.16 -9.86 2.69
C CYS A 180 10.19 -9.23 1.69
N ALA A 181 10.67 -8.25 0.93
CA ALA A 181 10.06 -7.86 -0.33
C ALA A 181 10.50 -8.84 -1.43
N SER A 182 9.59 -9.25 -2.30
CA SER A 182 9.89 -10.13 -3.44
C SER A 182 9.20 -9.66 -4.72
N THR A 183 9.97 -9.58 -5.80
CA THR A 183 9.47 -9.42 -7.18
C THR A 183 9.65 -10.72 -7.95
N SER A 184 9.31 -10.73 -9.24
CA SER A 184 9.61 -11.86 -10.14
C SER A 184 11.11 -12.15 -10.32
N GLU A 185 11.97 -11.17 -10.01
CA GLU A 185 13.41 -11.22 -10.31
C GLU A 185 14.31 -11.11 -9.08
N LYS A 186 13.87 -10.40 -8.02
CA LYS A 186 14.69 -10.07 -6.85
C LYS A 186 13.94 -10.33 -5.54
N ILE A 187 14.71 -10.63 -4.48
CA ILE A 187 14.23 -10.63 -3.10
C ILE A 187 15.14 -9.69 -2.30
N GLU A 188 14.54 -8.86 -1.46
CA GLU A 188 15.23 -7.88 -0.60
C GLU A 188 14.70 -7.96 0.84
N LEU A 189 15.56 -7.67 1.81
CA LEU A 189 15.16 -7.57 3.21
C LEU A 189 14.29 -6.33 3.40
N LEU A 190 13.33 -6.41 4.33
CA LEU A 190 12.69 -5.23 4.88
C LEU A 190 13.59 -4.68 5.99
N GLU A 191 14.30 -3.59 5.70
CA GLU A 191 15.19 -2.93 6.65
C GLU A 191 14.39 -1.91 7.50
N PRO A 192 14.41 -2.01 8.84
CA PRO A 192 13.73 -1.06 9.72
C PRO A 192 14.50 0.26 9.85
N LEU A 193 13.91 1.23 10.54
CA LEU A 193 14.57 2.50 10.87
C LEU A 193 15.79 2.26 11.77
N SER A 194 16.79 3.14 11.67
CA SER A 194 18.10 2.98 12.32
C SER A 194 18.08 3.11 13.85
N ASP A 195 16.98 3.60 14.42
CA ASP A 195 16.74 3.75 15.85
C ASP A 195 15.96 2.58 16.46
N CYS A 196 15.43 1.66 15.64
CA CYS A 196 14.77 0.45 16.11
C CYS A 196 15.72 -0.52 16.83
N LYS A 197 15.18 -1.24 17.81
CA LYS A 197 15.85 -2.26 18.61
C LYS A 197 15.22 -3.63 18.38
N PRO A 198 15.90 -4.74 18.74
CA PRO A 198 15.26 -6.04 18.86
C PRO A 198 14.02 -5.97 19.77
N ASP A 199 13.03 -6.80 19.49
CA ASP A 199 11.68 -6.84 20.09
C ASP A 199 10.75 -5.64 19.81
N ASP A 200 11.21 -4.55 19.20
CA ASP A 200 10.32 -3.44 18.81
C ASP A 200 9.18 -3.95 17.92
N ARG A 201 7.94 -3.62 18.30
CA ARG A 201 6.74 -4.06 17.59
C ARG A 201 6.47 -3.20 16.38
N ILE A 202 6.01 -3.85 15.31
CA ILE A 202 5.59 -3.16 14.09
C ILE A 202 4.08 -2.95 14.15
N GLU A 203 3.69 -1.68 14.17
CA GLU A 203 2.31 -1.24 14.11
C GLU A 203 2.00 -0.69 12.71
N CYS A 204 0.72 -0.66 12.34
CA CYS A 204 0.27 -0.15 11.05
C CYS A 204 -0.85 0.87 11.29
N ASP A 205 -0.70 2.07 10.73
CA ASP A 205 -1.66 3.16 10.95
C ASP A 205 -3.10 2.74 10.59
N GLY A 206 -4.01 2.97 11.53
CA GLY A 206 -5.42 2.53 11.42
C GLY A 206 -5.70 1.12 11.95
N TYR A 207 -4.68 0.34 12.30
CA TYR A 207 -4.79 -1.03 12.80
C TYR A 207 -4.29 -1.14 14.25
N ASN A 208 -5.22 -0.94 15.20
CA ASN A 208 -4.89 -0.97 16.63
C ASN A 208 -4.58 -2.39 17.12
N CYS A 209 -3.30 -2.71 17.32
CA CYS A 209 -2.84 -3.94 17.95
C CYS A 209 -3.23 -3.99 19.44
N SER A 210 -4.48 -4.34 19.73
CA SER A 210 -4.92 -4.55 21.12
C SER A 210 -4.08 -5.67 21.78
N SER A 211 -3.49 -5.36 22.93
CA SER A 211 -2.50 -6.20 23.63
C SER A 211 -3.03 -7.57 24.09
N SER A 212 -4.34 -7.81 23.96
CA SER A 212 -5.03 -9.08 24.19
C SER A 212 -4.64 -10.22 23.22
N HIS A 213 -4.13 -9.93 22.02
CA HIS A 213 -3.91 -10.99 21.02
C HIS A 213 -2.74 -11.95 21.30
N ALA A 214 -1.86 -11.62 22.25
CA ALA A 214 -0.77 -12.50 22.71
C ALA A 214 -1.26 -13.82 23.35
N GLN A 215 -2.55 -13.93 23.70
CA GLN A 215 -3.11 -15.12 24.38
C GLN A 215 -3.71 -16.17 23.43
N ILE A 216 -3.98 -15.84 22.16
CA ILE A 216 -4.72 -16.72 21.24
C ILE A 216 -3.94 -18.01 20.88
N THR A 217 -2.61 -18.02 21.02
CA THR A 217 -1.78 -19.16 20.62
C THR A 217 -1.76 -20.33 21.60
N LYS A 218 -2.21 -20.15 22.87
CA LYS A 218 -2.27 -21.23 23.87
C LYS A 218 -3.50 -22.15 23.76
N GLU A 219 -4.59 -21.71 23.13
CA GLU A 219 -5.81 -22.53 22.95
C GLU A 219 -5.83 -23.30 21.61
N LEU A 220 -4.81 -23.14 20.77
CA LEU A 220 -4.69 -23.78 19.45
C LEU A 220 -3.63 -24.89 19.41
N SER A 221 -3.21 -25.39 20.58
CA SER A 221 -2.23 -26.47 20.76
C SER A 221 -2.79 -27.76 21.36
N ASP A 222 -4.06 -27.76 21.77
CA ASP A 222 -4.79 -28.93 22.31
C ASP A 222 -5.73 -29.55 21.26
#